data_AF-A0A954VRQ7-F1
#
_entry.id   AF-A0A954VRQ7-F1
#
_cell.length_a   1.000
_cell.length_b   1.000
_cell.length_c   1.000
_cell.angle_alpha   90.00
_cell.angle_beta   90.00
_cell.angle_gamma   90.00
#
_symmetry.space_group_name_H-M   'P 1'
#
loop_
_entity.id
_entity.type
_entity.pdbx_description
1 polymer ?
#
loop_
_entity_poly.entity_id
_entity_poly.type
_entity_poly.pdbx_seq_one_letter_code
_entity_poly.pdbx_strand_id
1 'polypeptide(L)' 'MSTRPLPHEPGDRKCLKCNETFRSKSAANRICKKCSQVNASLKLSEAQIARERGAKRLNGNLIEEQDTYEMNFF' A
#
# COMPACT_ATOMS: atom_id res chain seq x y z
N MET A 1 -16.54 25.06 4.92
CA MET A 1 -15.35 24.41 5.51
C MET A 1 -15.27 22.99 4.99
N SER A 2 -14.12 22.56 4.46
CA SER A 2 -13.96 21.20 3.91
C SER A 2 -13.94 20.20 5.07
N THR A 3 -14.99 19.38 5.19
CA THR A 3 -15.20 18.36 6.23
C THR A 3 -14.32 17.12 6.08
N ARG A 4 -13.19 17.24 5.36
CA ARG A 4 -12.31 16.10 5.11
C ARG A 4 -11.42 15.85 6.34
N PRO A 5 -11.42 14.64 6.90
CA PRO A 5 -10.57 14.32 8.06
C PRO A 5 -9.09 14.51 7.71
N LEU A 6 -8.33 15.05 8.66
CA LEU A 6 -6.90 15.31 8.47
C LEU A 6 -6.11 13.99 8.25
N PRO A 7 -4.86 14.08 7.73
CA PRO A 7 -4.01 12.91 7.47
C PRO A 7 -3.63 12.06 8.68
N HIS A 8 -4.01 12.45 9.89
CA HIS A 8 -3.75 11.67 11.10
C HIS A 8 -5.04 11.28 11.83
N GLU A 9 -6.20 11.72 11.34
CA GLU A 9 -7.46 11.56 12.04
C GLU A 9 -8.23 10.31 11.59
N PRO A 10 -8.85 9.59 12.55
CA PRO A 10 -9.82 8.57 12.23
C PRO A 10 -11.05 9.20 11.56
N GLY A 11 -11.68 8.46 10.66
CA GLY A 11 -12.78 9.02 9.88
C GLY A 11 -13.32 8.05 8.83
N ASP A 12 -14.42 8.45 8.23
CA ASP A 12 -15.03 7.70 7.12
C ASP A 12 -14.27 8.00 5.83
N ARG A 13 -13.90 6.94 5.12
CA ARG A 13 -13.03 7.00 3.94
C ARG A 13 -13.54 6.07 2.87
N LYS A 14 -13.24 6.38 1.61
CA LYS A 14 -13.48 5.48 0.48
C LYS A 14 -12.28 4.56 0.26
N CYS A 15 -12.57 3.27 0.11
CA CYS A 15 -11.57 2.25 -0.21
C CYS A 15 -11.05 2.46 -1.64
N LEU A 16 -9.73 2.50 -1.83
CA LEU A 16 -9.15 2.64 -3.17
C LEU A 16 -9.37 1.40 -4.06
N LYS A 17 -9.66 0.24 -3.48
CA LYS A 17 -9.86 -1.01 -4.22
C LYS A 17 -11.31 -1.24 -4.65
N CYS A 18 -12.27 -1.03 -3.74
CA CYS A 18 -13.70 -1.30 -3.99
C CYS A 18 -14.60 -0.06 -3.97
N ASN A 19 -14.05 1.12 -3.70
CA ASN A 19 -14.77 2.40 -3.59
C ASN A 19 -15.84 2.48 -2.48
N GLU A 20 -16.02 1.42 -1.67
CA GLU A 20 -16.91 1.41 -0.51
C GLU A 20 -16.41 2.35 0.60
N THR A 21 -17.35 2.95 1.32
CA THR A 21 -17.06 3.76 2.51
C THR A 21 -16.80 2.86 3.72
N PHE A 22 -15.74 3.13 4.48
CA PHE A 22 -15.41 2.41 5.71
C PHE A 22 -14.83 3.35 6.76
N ARG A 23 -14.97 2.99 8.04
CA ARG A 23 -14.35 3.71 9.15
C ARG A 23 -12.87 3.32 9.26
N SER A 24 -11.96 4.28 9.10
CA SER A 24 -10.54 4.07 9.32
C SER A 24 -10.10 4.66 10.66
N LYS A 25 -9.13 3.99 11.32
CA LYS A 25 -8.48 4.48 12.54
C LYS A 25 -7.38 5.51 12.26
N SER A 26 -6.88 5.61 11.03
CA SER A 26 -5.85 6.56 10.60
C SER A 26 -5.94 6.89 9.11
N ALA A 27 -5.29 7.95 8.64
CA ALA A 27 -5.36 8.30 7.21
C ALA A 27 -4.49 7.48 6.28
N ALA A 28 -3.46 6.85 6.82
CA ALA A 28 -2.59 5.98 6.03
C ALA A 28 -3.38 4.81 5.43
N ASN A 29 -4.42 4.32 6.13
CA ASN A 29 -5.21 3.22 5.62
C ASN A 29 -6.37 3.70 4.74
N ARG A 30 -6.21 3.54 3.42
CA ARG A 30 -7.27 3.74 2.41
C ARG A 30 -7.79 2.44 1.81
N ILE A 31 -7.56 1.30 2.48
CA ILE A 31 -8.04 -0.02 2.07
C ILE A 31 -8.96 -0.57 3.17
N CYS A 32 -10.20 -0.90 2.83
CA CYS A 32 -11.14 -1.45 3.80
C CYS A 32 -10.67 -2.83 4.33
N LYS A 33 -11.16 -3.24 5.50
CA LYS A 33 -10.76 -4.52 6.13
C LYS A 33 -10.92 -5.72 5.20
N LYS A 34 -12.01 -5.80 4.45
CA LYS A 34 -12.26 -6.88 3.47
C LYS A 34 -11.18 -6.93 2.40
N CYS A 35 -10.91 -5.80 1.74
CA CYS A 35 -9.87 -5.70 0.72
C CYS A 35 -8.47 -5.94 1.29
N SER A 36 -8.21 -5.53 2.54
CA SER A 36 -6.96 -5.82 3.23
C SER A 36 -6.76 -7.31 3.46
N GLN A 37 -7.81 -8.05 3.83
CA GLN A 37 -7.76 -9.50 3.99
C GLN A 37 -7.51 -10.20 2.65
N VAL A 38 -8.18 -9.76 1.58
CA VAL A 38 -7.92 -10.26 0.22
C VAL A 38 -6.46 -10.02 -0.17
N ASN A 39 -5.94 -8.81 0.03
CA ASN A 39 -4.55 -8.50 -0.27
C ASN A 39 -3.58 -9.36 0.55
N ALA A 40 -3.88 -9.62 1.83
CA ALA A 40 -3.05 -10.47 2.68
C ALA A 40 -3.10 -11.96 2.28
N SER A 41 -4.18 -12.40 1.64
CA SER A 41 -4.30 -13.77 1.12
C SER A 41 -3.55 -14.01 -0.19
N LEU A 42 -3.12 -12.94 -0.88
CA LEU A 42 -2.31 -13.06 -2.09
C LEU A 42 -0.91 -13.55 -1.70
N LYS A 43 -0.57 -14.76 -2.13
CA LYS A 43 0.78 -15.32 -2.02
C LYS A 43 1.64 -14.85 -3.19
N LEU A 44 2.01 -13.58 -3.18
CA LEU A 44 2.97 -13.02 -4.13
C LEU A 44 4.37 -13.16 -3.55
N SER A 45 5.33 -13.60 -4.37
CA SER A 45 6.74 -13.51 -3.98
C SER A 45 7.17 -12.04 -3.95
N GLU A 46 8.19 -11.71 -3.14
CA GLU A 46 8.77 -10.36 -3.13
C GLU A 46 9.21 -9.92 -4.54
N ALA A 47 9.72 -10.84 -5.36
CA ALA A 47 10.07 -10.59 -6.76
C ALA A 47 8.85 -10.18 -7.63
N GLN A 48 7.69 -10.81 -7.42
CA GLN A 48 6.45 -10.44 -8.10
C GLN A 48 5.96 -9.06 -7.64
N ILE A 49 6.01 -8.80 -6.33
CA ILE A 49 5.62 -7.50 -5.75
C ILE A 49 6.52 -6.38 -6.29
N ALA A 50 7.84 -6.60 -6.33
CA ALA A 50 8.81 -5.64 -6.85
C ALA A 50 8.56 -5.31 -8.33
N ARG A 51 8.27 -6.34 -9.14
CA ARG A 51 7.93 -6.17 -10.56
C ARG A 51 6.66 -5.33 -10.75
N GLU A 52 5.61 -5.62 -9.99
CA GLU A 52 4.33 -4.93 -10.10
C GLU A 52 4.37 -3.49 -9.56
N ARG A 53 5.14 -3.23 -8.51
CA ARG A 53 5.30 -1.88 -7.94
C ARG A 53 6.24 -0.99 -8.74
N GLY A 54 7.01 -1.58 -9.64
CA GLY A 54 8.09 -0.91 -10.36
C GLY A 54 9.31 -0.67 -9.47
N ALA A 55 10.45 -0.39 -10.10
CA ALA A 55 11.70 -0.15 -9.40
C ALA A 55 11.63 1.10 -8.51
N LYS A 56 12.20 1.01 -7.30
CA LYS A 56 12.33 2.15 -6.40
C LYS A 56 13.18 3.24 -7.06
N ARG A 57 12.76 4.48 -6.92
CA ARG A 57 13.48 5.65 -7.43
C ARG A 57 13.69 6.70 -6.34
N LEU A 58 14.88 7.31 -6.31
CA LEU A 58 15.21 8.49 -5.51
C LEU A 58 15.43 9.66 -6.47
N ASN A 59 14.57 10.68 -6.41
CA ASN A 59 14.64 11.84 -7.31
C ASN A 59 14.69 11.45 -8.81
N GLY A 60 13.94 10.42 -9.20
CA GLY A 60 13.92 9.90 -10.57
C GLY A 60 15.00 8.87 -10.90
N ASN A 61 16.07 8.79 -10.10
CA ASN A 61 17.15 7.82 -10.28
C ASN A 61 16.76 6.47 -9.69
N LEU A 62 16.98 5.39 -10.43
CA LEU A 62 16.78 4.02 -9.94
C LEU A 62 17.68 3.76 -8.72
N ILE A 63 17.14 3.20 -7.63
CA ILE A 63 17.92 2.89 -6.41
C ILE A 63 18.46 1.46 -6.43
N GLU A 64 17.79 0.54 -7.13
CA GLU A 64 18.15 -0.89 -7.15
C GLU A 64 18.19 -1.38 -8.61
N GLU A 65 19.24 -2.12 -8.97
CA GLU A 65 19.23 -2.93 -10.20
C GLU A 65 18.14 -4.00 -10.10
N GLN A 66 17.49 -4.30 -11.23
CA GLN A 66 16.48 -5.36 -11.27
C GLN A 66 17.11 -6.68 -10.76
N ASP A 67 16.46 -7.33 -9.81
CA ASP A 67 16.77 -8.67 -9.27
C ASP A 67 17.79 -8.83 -8.12
N THR A 68 18.29 -7.76 -7.46
CA THR A 68 19.18 -7.92 -6.28
C THR A 68 18.45 -8.04 -4.93
N TYR A 69 17.29 -8.71 -4.88
CA TYR A 69 16.69 -9.12 -3.61
C TYR A 69 17.47 -10.32 -3.04
N GLU A 70 18.73 -10.09 -2.64
CA GLU A 70 19.43 -11.04 -1.78
C GLU A 70 18.70 -11.05 -0.43
N MET A 71 17.92 -12.10 -0.22
CA MET A 71 17.27 -12.41 1.04
C MET A 71 18.35 -12.77 2.06
N ASN A 72 18.96 -11.75 2.68
CA ASN A 72 19.79 -11.95 3.87
C ASN A 72 18.87 -12.31 5.04
N PHE A 73 18.52 -13.60 5.11
CA PHE A 73 18.09 -14.22 6.36
C PHE A 73 19.35 -14.62 7.13
N PHE A 74 19.76 -13.76 8.07
CA PHE A 74 20.62 -14.14 9.18
C PHE A 74 19.79 -14.16 10.46
#